data_AF-A0A538CMH5-F1
#
_entry.id   AF-A0A538CMH5-F1
#
_cell.length_a   1.000
_cell.length_b   1.000
_cell.length_c   1.000
_cell.angle_alpha   90.00
_cell.angle_beta   90.00
_cell.angle_gamma   90.00
#
_symmetry.space_group_name_H-M   'P 1'
#
loop_
_entity.id
_entity.type
_entity.pdbx_description
1 polymer ?
#
loop_
_entity_poly.entity_id
_entity_poly.type
_entity_poly.pdbx_seq_one_letter_code
_entity_poly.pdbx_strand_id
1 'polypeptide(L)' 'MRLVVARCEILYTGRLTARLPQAVRLLMFKADGCFRVHDDAGGFRPLNCIRTEFRPAVVKSA' A
#
# COMPACT_ATOMS: atom_id res chain seq x y z
N MET A 1 -8.67 11.72 4.04
CA MET A 1 -8.48 10.37 3.48
C MET A 1 -8.10 10.52 2.02
N ARG A 2 -7.07 9.82 1.54
CA ARG A 2 -6.72 9.75 0.10
C ARG A 2 -6.73 8.29 -0.33
N LEU A 3 -7.40 8.01 -1.43
CA LEU A 3 -7.49 6.67 -2.02
C LEU A 3 -6.85 6.70 -3.39
N VAL A 4 -6.03 5.68 -3.69
CA VAL A 4 -5.45 5.49 -5.02
C VAL A 4 -5.73 4.06 -5.45
N VAL A 5 -6.38 3.91 -6.61
CA VAL A 5 -6.51 2.62 -7.28
C VAL A 5 -5.49 2.61 -8.40
N ALA A 6 -4.58 1.65 -8.36
CA ALA A 6 -3.51 1.54 -9.35
C ALA A 6 -3.19 0.08 -9.63
N ARG A 7 -2.75 -0.20 -10.86
CA ARG A 7 -2.02 -1.42 -11.14
C ARG A 7 -0.57 -1.19 -10.72
N CYS A 8 -0.12 -1.86 -9.68
CA CYS A 8 1.22 -1.68 -9.15
C CYS A 8 1.78 -2.97 -8.53
N GLU A 9 3.09 -3.04 -8.50
CA GLU A 9 3.85 -3.94 -7.63
C GLU A 9 4.20 -3.20 -6.33
N ILE A 10 4.28 -3.92 -5.21
CA ILE A 10 4.62 -3.33 -3.92
C ILE A 10 5.77 -4.11 -3.30
N LEU A 11 6.87 -3.42 -3.03
CA LEU A 11 7.94 -3.91 -2.17
C LEU A 11 7.77 -3.29 -0.78
N TYR A 12 7.59 -4.13 0.22
CA TYR A 12 7.56 -3.72 1.62
C TYR A 12 8.84 -4.18 2.31
N THR A 13 9.52 -3.26 2.98
CA THR A 13 10.74 -3.51 3.75
C THR A 13 10.56 -3.03 5.19
N GLY A 14 11.21 -3.71 6.13
CA GLY A 14 11.11 -3.45 7.56
C GLY A 14 11.68 -4.62 8.35
N ARG A 15 10.96 -5.12 9.37
CA ARG A 15 11.32 -6.37 10.07
C ARG A 15 11.39 -7.57 9.11
N LEU A 16 10.56 -7.57 8.08
CA LEU A 16 10.55 -8.54 7.00
C LEU A 16 10.56 -7.79 5.66
N THR A 17 11.13 -8.44 4.64
CA THR A 17 11.04 -8.01 3.25
C THR A 17 10.03 -8.88 2.53
N ALA A 18 9.03 -8.25 1.92
CA ALA A 18 8.00 -8.95 1.16
C ALA A 18 7.68 -8.18 -0.12
N ARG A 19 7.46 -8.92 -1.21
CA ARG A 19 7.07 -8.37 -2.50
C ARG A 19 5.68 -8.88 -2.85
N LEU A 20 4.76 -7.95 -3.08
CA LEU A 20 3.45 -8.23 -3.66
C LEU A 20 3.55 -8.01 -5.17
N PRO A 21 3.37 -9.05 -6.00
CA PRO A 21 3.42 -8.94 -7.45
C PRO A 21 2.42 -7.93 -8.01
N GLN A 22 2.65 -7.50 -9.25
CA GLN A 22 1.80 -6.57 -9.98
C GLN A 22 0.33 -7.03 -9.98
N ALA A 23 -0.55 -6.21 -9.39
CA ALA A 23 -1.99 -6.42 -9.42
C ALA A 23 -2.71 -5.07 -9.30
N VAL A 24 -4.04 -5.06 -9.47
CA VAL A 24 -4.84 -3.88 -9.13
C VAL A 24 -4.93 -3.80 -7.62
N ARG A 25 -4.54 -2.66 -7.05
CA ARG A 25 -4.50 -2.44 -5.60
C ARG A 25 -5.29 -1.20 -5.24
N LEU A 26 -6.03 -1.27 -4.14
CA LEU A 26 -6.52 -0.09 -3.44
C LEU A 26 -5.51 0.29 -2.36
N LEU A 27 -4.91 1.47 -2.54
CA LEU A 27 -3.97 2.09 -1.62
C LEU A 27 -4.71 3.15 -0.80
N MET A 28 -4.82 2.94 0.51
CA MET A 28 -5.56 3.82 1.41
C MET A 28 -4.59 4.57 2.33
N PHE A 29 -4.60 5.90 2.21
CA PHE A 29 -3.86 6.81 3.08
C PHE A 29 -4.84 7.46 4.06
N LYS A 30 -4.66 7.15 5.34
CA LYS A 30 -5.51 7.65 6.42
C LYS A 30 -4.92 8.92 7.04
N ALA A 31 -5.78 9.71 7.67
CA ALA A 31 -5.38 10.99 8.29
C ALA A 31 -4.50 10.81 9.54
N ASP A 32 -4.58 9.64 10.17
CA ASP A 32 -3.73 9.21 11.30
C ASP A 32 -2.33 8.75 10.85
N GLY A 33 -2.00 8.89 9.57
CA GLY A 33 -0.72 8.45 8.99
C GLY A 33 -0.68 6.97 8.62
N CYS A 34 -1.72 6.18 8.92
CA CYS A 34 -1.77 4.77 8.56
C CYS A 34 -1.92 4.57 7.04
N PHE A 35 -1.19 3.59 6.51
CA PHE A 35 -1.25 3.17 5.12
C PHE A 35 -1.69 1.71 5.00
N ARG A 36 -2.62 1.42 4.09
CA ARG A 36 -3.16 0.07 3.86
C ARG A 36 -3.21 -0.29 2.39
N VAL A 37 -2.91 -1.56 2.11
CA VAL A 37 -2.94 -2.15 0.77
C VAL A 37 -4.00 -3.24 0.73
N HIS A 38 -4.95 -3.12 -0.19
CA HIS A 38 -5.96 -4.13 -0.49
C HIS A 38 -5.82 -4.61 -1.94
N ASP A 39 -6.25 -5.85 -2.21
CA ASP A 39 -6.51 -6.36 -3.54
C ASP A 39 -8.00 -6.53 -3.80
N ASP A 40 -8.33 -7.02 -5.00
CA ASP A 40 -9.67 -7.32 -5.47
C ASP A 40 -10.13 -8.74 -5.11
N ALA A 41 -9.38 -9.49 -4.29
CA ALA A 41 -9.72 -10.86 -3.89
C ALA A 41 -10.88 -10.93 -2.87
N GLY A 42 -11.56 -9.81 -2.58
CA GLY A 42 -12.75 -9.74 -1.73
C GLY A 42 -12.48 -9.79 -0.22
N GLY A 43 -11.22 -9.80 0.21
CA GLY A 43 -10.85 -9.79 1.63
C GLY A 43 -11.08 -8.43 2.30
N PHE A 44 -11.76 -8.42 3.45
CA PHE A 44 -11.95 -7.19 4.23
C PHE A 44 -10.67 -6.71 4.93
N ARG A 45 -9.73 -7.62 5.19
CA ARG A 45 -8.43 -7.30 5.80
C ARG A 45 -7.45 -6.82 4.73
N PRO A 46 -6.61 -5.82 5.04
CA PRO A 46 -5.54 -5.42 4.13
C PRO A 46 -4.50 -6.54 4.03
N LEU A 47 -3.88 -6.65 2.86
CA LEU A 47 -2.73 -7.53 2.63
C LEU A 47 -1.49 -7.07 3.40
N ASN A 48 -1.33 -5.75 3.53
CA ASN A 48 -0.27 -5.15 4.34
C ASN A 48 -0.75 -3.84 4.97
N CYS A 49 -0.24 -3.53 6.16
CA CYS A 49 -0.54 -2.28 6.84
C CYS A 49 0.70 -1.68 7.53
N ILE A 50 0.85 -0.37 7.39
CA ILE A 50 1.77 0.44 8.19
C ILE A 50 0.91 1.21 9.18
N ARG A 51 1.12 0.99 10.48
CA ARG A 51 0.32 1.61 11.55
C ARG A 51 0.90 2.93 12.07
N THR A 52 2.16 3.21 11.75
CA THR A 52 2.88 4.44 12.11
C THR A 52 2.81 5.45 10.96
N GLU A 53 3.48 6.60 11.12
CA GLU A 53 3.51 7.68 10.13
C GLU A 53 4.06 7.21 8.77
N PHE A 54 3.19 7.06 7.76
CA PHE A 54 3.60 6.85 6.37
C PHE A 54 3.80 8.19 5.66
N ARG A 55 5.02 8.46 5.19
CA ARG A 55 5.35 9.66 4.40
C ARG A 55 5.43 9.32 2.90
N PRO A 56 4.41 9.64 2.09
CA PRO A 56 4.45 9.39 0.66
C PRO A 56 5.49 10.29 -0.01
N ALA A 57 6.50 9.68 -0.65
CA ALA A 57 7.32 10.34 -1.65
C ALA A 57 7.00 9.72 -3.02
N VAL A 58 6.56 10.54 -3.97
CA VAL A 58 6.38 10.09 -5.36
C VAL A 58 7.70 10.32 -6.08
N VAL A 59 8.48 9.26 -6.25
CA VAL A 59 9.61 9.26 -7.17
C VAL A 59 9.08 8.83 -8.52
N LYS A 60 9.14 9.73 -9.51
CA LYS A 60 8.84 9.35 -10.89
C LYS A 60 9.99 8.47 -11.38
N SER A 61 9.68 7.24 -11.77
CA SER A 61 10.61 6.45 -12.58
C SER A 61 10.83 7.19 -13.90
N ALA A 62 12.09 7.38 -14.28
CA ALA A 62 12.48 7.97 -15.56
C ALA A 62 12.04 7.09 -16.73
#